data_AF-A0A1Q8CQX2-F1
#
_entry.id   AF-A0A1Q8CQX2-F1
#
_cell.length_a   1.000
_cell.length_b   1.000
_cell.length_c   1.000
_cell.angle_alpha   90.00
_cell.angle_beta   90.00
_cell.angle_gamma   90.00
#
_symmetry.space_group_name_H-M   'P 1'
#
loop_
_entity.id
_entity.type
_entity.pdbx_description
1 polymer ?
#
loop_
_entity_poly.entity_id
_entity_poly.type
_entity_poly.pdbx_seq_one_letter_code
_entity_poly.pdbx_strand_id
1 'polypeptide(L)'
;MVGRTRDHWECTLIIDLPKKADDLLVLHPAGVSMYTVTTTRHAIQQLHETLTTGGACAVPVHHEAHGDRLLCLRPTTLPAEPPWTDRPADAPPHRGPMELYLGLPDSQISIIFPRDRVLLLARTLTQILNEEDSVAQ
;
A
#
# COMPACT_ATOMS: atom_id res chain seq x y z
N MET A 1 -25.02 -10.72 16.70
CA MET A 1 -23.60 -11.08 16.61
C MET A 1 -23.14 -10.68 15.22
N VAL A 2 -22.54 -9.49 15.08
CA VAL A 2 -22.23 -8.90 13.77
C VAL A 2 -21.01 -9.64 13.21
N GLY A 3 -21.24 -10.44 12.18
CA GLY A 3 -20.18 -11.08 11.42
C GLY A 3 -19.31 -10.01 10.77
N ARG A 4 -18.12 -9.77 11.34
CA ARG A 4 -17.05 -9.03 10.66
C ARG A 4 -16.51 -9.91 9.56
N THR A 5 -17.12 -9.90 8.38
CA THR A 5 -16.38 -10.25 7.18
C THR A 5 -15.39 -9.11 6.96
N ARG A 6 -14.14 -9.31 7.38
CA ARG A 6 -13.03 -8.52 6.80
C ARG A 6 -13.01 -8.96 5.35
N ASP A 7 -13.52 -8.13 4.45
CA ASP A 7 -13.39 -8.36 3.02
C ASP A 7 -11.90 -8.34 2.68
N HIS A 8 -11.28 -9.53 2.69
CA HIS A 8 -9.91 -9.73 2.25
C HIS A 8 -9.95 -9.84 0.74
N TRP A 9 -9.42 -8.84 0.06
CA TRP A 9 -9.32 -8.84 -1.38
C TRP A 9 -7.91 -9.24 -1.78
N GLU A 10 -7.82 -10.20 -2.71
CA GLU A 10 -6.54 -10.58 -3.29
C GLU A 10 -6.05 -9.44 -4.21
N CYS A 11 -5.08 -8.69 -3.68
CA CYS A 11 -3.98 -8.06 -4.40
C CYS A 11 -4.28 -7.03 -5.51
N THR A 12 -5.27 -6.15 -5.34
CA THR A 12 -5.44 -5.03 -6.30
C THR A 12 -5.27 -3.68 -5.60
N LEU A 13 -4.35 -2.86 -6.10
CA LEU A 13 -4.27 -1.43 -5.80
C LEU A 13 -4.09 -0.73 -7.15
N ILE A 14 -5.03 0.12 -7.51
CA ILE A 14 -4.92 0.94 -8.72
C ILE A 14 -4.38 2.30 -8.30
N ILE A 15 -3.41 2.82 -9.05
CA ILE A 15 -2.80 4.13 -8.83
C ILE A 15 -2.97 4.93 -10.10
N ASP A 16 -3.81 5.96 -10.05
CA ASP A 16 -4.00 6.87 -11.17
C ASP A 16 -3.07 8.08 -11.01
N LEU A 17 -2.35 8.37 -12.09
CA LEU A 17 -1.43 9.49 -12.22
C LEU A 17 -2.14 10.60 -13.02
N PRO A 18 -2.72 11.63 -12.38
CA PRO A 18 -3.29 12.75 -13.11
C PRO A 18 -2.20 13.47 -13.91
N LYS A 19 -2.59 14.14 -15.00
CA LYS A 19 -1.64 14.75 -15.92
C LYS A 19 -0.83 15.87 -15.24
N LYS A 20 0.47 15.61 -15.06
CA LYS A 20 1.66 16.50 -15.01
C LYS A 20 1.69 17.79 -14.17
N ALA A 21 0.58 18.25 -13.58
CA ALA A 21 0.56 19.49 -12.79
C ALA A 21 0.23 19.27 -11.31
N ASP A 22 -0.35 18.13 -10.95
CA ASP A 22 -0.78 17.86 -9.59
C ASP A 22 0.15 16.83 -8.93
N ASP A 23 0.77 17.21 -7.80
CA ASP A 23 1.50 16.31 -6.89
C ASP A 23 0.59 15.25 -6.23
N LEU A 24 -0.67 15.16 -6.67
CA LEU A 24 -1.72 14.34 -6.12
C LEU A 24 -1.89 13.08 -6.96
N LEU A 25 -1.82 11.92 -6.31
CA LEU A 25 -2.10 10.62 -6.90
C LEU A 25 -3.43 10.10 -6.36
N VAL A 26 -4.19 9.38 -7.18
CA VAL A 26 -5.42 8.71 -6.73
C VAL A 26 -5.13 7.24 -6.50
N LEU A 27 -5.51 6.74 -5.33
CA LEU A 27 -5.38 5.34 -4.95
C LEU A 27 -6.77 4.71 -4.87
N HIS A 28 -6.94 3.56 -5.50
CA HIS A 28 -8.14 2.73 -5.38
C HIS A 28 -7.80 1.37 -4.73
N PRO A 29 -7.87 1.28 -3.40
CA PRO A 29 -7.68 0.04 -2.67
C PRO A 29 -8.69 -1.03 -3.13
N ALA A 30 -8.20 -2.21 -3.54
CA ALA A 30 -8.95 -3.33 -4.08
C ALA A 30 -9.83 -2.99 -5.31
N GLY A 31 -9.61 -1.85 -5.96
CA GLY A 31 -10.51 -1.34 -7.01
C GLY A 31 -11.90 -0.96 -6.49
N VAL A 32 -12.08 -0.79 -5.18
CA VAL A 32 -13.36 -0.45 -4.56
C VAL A 32 -13.47 1.07 -4.45
N SER A 33 -14.40 1.66 -5.20
CA SER A 33 -14.58 3.12 -5.29
C SER A 33 -14.82 3.78 -3.92
N MET A 34 -15.53 3.10 -3.01
CA MET A 34 -15.81 3.57 -1.64
C MET A 34 -14.54 3.84 -0.82
N TYR A 35 -13.39 3.25 -1.16
CA TYR A 35 -12.13 3.46 -0.42
C TYR A 35 -11.14 4.31 -1.21
N THR A 36 -11.59 4.97 -2.29
CA THR A 36 -10.74 5.83 -3.11
C THR A 36 -10.23 7.00 -2.29
N VAL A 37 -8.94 7.25 -2.37
CA VAL A 37 -8.30 8.38 -1.68
C VAL A 37 -7.30 9.07 -2.59
N THR A 38 -7.06 10.35 -2.35
CA THR A 38 -5.96 11.08 -2.96
C THR A 38 -4.79 11.18 -1.97
N THR A 39 -3.57 11.18 -2.47
CA THR A 39 -2.37 11.30 -1.65
C THR A 39 -1.28 12.08 -2.38
N THR A 40 -0.23 12.48 -1.67
CA THR A 40 0.87 13.23 -2.27
C THR A 40 1.98 12.30 -2.74
N ARG A 41 2.84 12.79 -3.64
CA ARG A 41 4.08 12.12 -4.02
C ARG A 41 4.98 11.80 -2.81
N HIS A 42 5.03 12.69 -1.82
CA HIS A 42 5.79 12.44 -0.58
C HIS A 42 5.27 11.21 0.19
N ALA A 43 3.95 11.05 0.29
CA ALA A 43 3.36 9.86 0.89
C ALA A 43 3.69 8.58 0.11
N ILE A 44 3.73 8.63 -1.23
CA ILE A 44 4.17 7.49 -2.06
C ILE A 44 5.64 7.15 -1.81
N GLN A 45 6.50 8.16 -1.66
CA GLN A 45 7.90 7.95 -1.29
C GLN A 45 8.02 7.25 0.06
N GLN A 46 7.25 7.68 1.07
CA GLN A 46 7.23 7.04 2.39
C GLN A 46 6.73 5.59 2.32
N LEU A 47 5.70 5.29 1.52
CA LEU A 47 5.24 3.92 1.28
C LEU A 47 6.35 3.08 0.63
N HIS A 48 7.02 3.61 -0.39
CA HIS A 48 8.14 2.94 -1.06
C HIS A 48 9.29 2.64 -0.10
N GLU A 49 9.74 3.63 0.69
CA GLU A 49 10.78 3.47 1.72
C GLU A 49 10.38 2.44 2.79
N THR A 50 9.10 2.38 3.14
CA THR A 50 8.58 1.41 4.11
C THR A 50 8.60 0.00 3.53
N LEU A 51 8.20 -0.17 2.26
CA LEU A 51 8.34 -1.43 1.54
C LEU A 51 9.82 -1.83 1.40
N THR A 52 10.75 -0.87 1.30
CA THR A 52 12.19 -1.18 1.19
C THR A 52 12.86 -1.56 2.52
N THR A 53 12.36 -1.02 3.62
CA THR A 53 12.88 -1.32 4.96
C THR A 53 12.17 -2.49 5.61
N GLY A 54 10.99 -2.89 5.11
CA GLY A 54 10.12 -3.88 5.77
C GLY A 54 9.53 -3.34 7.08
N GLY A 55 9.41 -2.01 7.20
CA GLY A 55 8.88 -1.34 8.36
C GLY A 55 7.36 -1.19 8.33
N ALA A 56 6.82 -0.39 9.24
CA ALA A 56 5.43 0.04 9.22
C ALA A 56 5.36 1.57 9.13
N CYS A 57 4.36 2.09 8.43
CA CYS A 57 4.10 3.53 8.33
C CYS A 57 2.60 3.83 8.23
N ALA A 58 2.27 5.10 8.44
CA ALA A 58 0.96 5.67 8.17
C ALA A 58 1.18 6.96 7.40
N VAL A 59 0.60 7.05 6.20
CA VAL A 59 0.75 8.22 5.33
C VAL A 59 -0.58 8.98 5.21
N PRO A 60 -0.54 10.32 5.14
CA PRO A 60 -1.73 11.12 4.99
C PRO A 60 -2.37 10.90 3.62
N VAL A 61 -3.68 10.73 3.63
CA VAL A 61 -4.52 10.63 2.43
C VAL A 61 -5.80 11.43 2.63
N HIS A 62 -6.44 11.84 1.54
CA HIS A 62 -7.71 12.54 1.58
C HIS A 62 -8.81 11.69 0.96
N HIS A 63 -9.91 11.51 1.68
CA HIS A 63 -11.09 10.79 1.21
C HIS A 63 -12.24 11.77 0.98
N GLU A 64 -12.87 11.74 -0.21
CA GLU A 64 -13.88 12.73 -0.62
C GLU A 64 -15.02 12.91 0.41
N ALA A 65 -15.64 11.80 0.87
CA ALA A 65 -16.77 11.86 1.79
C ALA A 65 -16.37 12.03 3.28
N HIS A 66 -15.10 11.84 3.61
CA HIS A 66 -14.67 11.61 5.00
C HIS A 66 -13.55 12.56 5.44
N GLY A 67 -12.97 13.34 4.52
CA GLY A 67 -11.85 14.22 4.76
C GLY A 67 -10.54 13.45 4.96
N ASP A 68 -9.65 14.01 5.75
CA ASP A 68 -8.29 13.49 5.92
C ASP A 68 -8.28 12.17 6.69
N ARG A 69 -7.54 11.21 6.17
CA ARG A 69 -7.41 9.86 6.71
C ARG A 69 -5.95 9.42 6.66
N LEU A 70 -5.68 8.25 7.25
CA LEU A 70 -4.37 7.62 7.21
C LEU A 70 -4.47 6.32 6.44
N LEU A 71 -3.62 6.18 5.43
CA LEU A 71 -3.36 4.92 4.76
C LEU A 71 -2.16 4.26 5.45
N CYS A 72 -2.38 3.09 6.01
CA CYS A 72 -1.38 2.42 6.82
C CYS A 72 -0.79 1.22 6.07
N LEU A 73 0.52 1.03 6.20
CA LEU A 73 1.24 -0.10 5.65
C LEU A 73 2.04 -0.77 6.78
N ARG A 74 1.96 -2.10 6.90
CA ARG A 74 2.71 -2.84 7.93
C ARG A 74 3.08 -4.26 7.49
N PRO A 75 4.09 -4.88 8.09
CA PRO A 75 4.31 -6.31 7.95
C PRO A 75 3.14 -7.09 8.54
N THR A 76 2.82 -8.23 7.95
CA THR A 76 1.78 -9.13 8.45
C THR A 76 2.25 -10.60 8.38
N THR A 77 1.42 -11.51 8.86
CA THR A 77 1.64 -12.96 8.74
C THR A 77 0.48 -13.58 7.97
N LEU A 78 0.80 -14.43 6.98
CA LEU A 78 -0.19 -15.20 6.25
C LEU A 78 -0.41 -16.55 6.97
N PRO A 79 -1.67 -16.98 7.21
CA PRO A 79 -1.93 -18.24 7.92
C PRO A 79 -1.33 -19.49 7.26
N ALA A 80 -1.12 -19.45 5.95
CA ALA A 80 -0.60 -20.56 5.16
C ALA A 80 0.93 -20.53 4.98
N GLU A 81 1.61 -19.48 5.44
CA GLU A 81 3.06 -19.36 5.34
C GLU A 81 3.70 -19.60 6.70
N PRO A 82 4.81 -20.35 6.79
CA PRO A 82 5.58 -20.42 8.02
C PRO A 82 5.99 -19.00 8.44
N PRO A 83 6.08 -18.72 9.76
CA PRO A 83 6.48 -17.41 10.23
C PRO A 83 7.76 -16.97 9.51
N TRP A 84 7.76 -15.80 8.88
CA TRP A 84 8.95 -15.28 8.18
C TRP A 84 10.16 -15.11 9.13
N THR A 85 9.90 -15.13 10.44
CA THR A 85 10.89 -15.19 11.51
C THR A 85 11.64 -16.52 11.60
N ASP A 86 11.09 -17.62 11.08
CA ASP A 86 11.68 -18.98 11.10
C ASP A 86 12.66 -19.23 9.93
N ARG A 87 13.36 -18.18 9.48
CA ARG A 87 14.34 -18.29 8.40
C ARG A 87 15.62 -19.01 8.86
N PRO A 88 16.23 -19.87 8.01
CA PRO A 88 17.60 -20.34 8.23
C PRO A 88 18.56 -19.16 8.39
N ALA A 89 19.54 -19.27 9.30
CA ALA A 89 20.48 -18.19 9.62
C ALA A 89 21.23 -17.63 8.38
N ASP A 90 21.42 -18.48 7.36
CA ASP A 90 22.15 -18.17 6.14
C ASP A 90 21.27 -17.59 5.01
N ALA A 91 19.94 -17.57 5.18
CA ALA A 91 19.05 -17.00 4.18
C ALA A 91 19.01 -15.46 4.31
N PRO A 92 19.20 -14.70 3.21
CA PRO A 92 19.07 -13.24 3.27
C PRO A 92 17.69 -12.86 3.82
N PRO A 93 17.58 -11.74 4.57
CA PRO A 93 16.29 -11.28 5.06
C PRO A 93 15.39 -11.02 3.86
N HIS A 94 14.38 -11.88 3.69
CA HIS A 94 13.36 -11.70 2.68
C HIS A 94 12.21 -10.92 3.33
N ARG A 95 11.64 -9.98 2.57
CA ARG A 95 10.49 -9.21 3.06
C ARG A 95 9.27 -10.11 3.02
N GLY A 96 8.66 -10.32 4.19
CA GLY A 96 7.42 -11.06 4.34
C GLY A 96 6.23 -10.33 3.70
N PRO A 97 5.01 -10.87 3.84
CA PRO A 97 3.82 -10.22 3.34
C PRO A 97 3.58 -8.89 4.05
N MET A 98 3.00 -7.94 3.32
CA MET A 98 2.67 -6.60 3.80
C MET A 98 1.17 -6.38 3.72
N GLU A 99 0.59 -5.76 4.74
CA GLU A 99 -0.81 -5.35 4.78
C GLU A 99 -0.91 -3.84 4.59
N LEU A 100 -1.66 -3.43 3.56
CA LEU A 100 -2.10 -2.05 3.35
C LEU A 100 -3.56 -1.94 3.80
N TYR A 101 -3.88 -1.00 4.68
CA TYR A 101 -5.24 -0.84 5.17
C TYR A 101 -5.63 0.63 5.35
N LEU A 102 -6.91 0.89 5.16
CA LEU A 102 -7.53 2.20 5.31
C LEU A 102 -8.80 2.05 6.14
N GLY A 103 -8.88 2.80 7.24
CA GLY A 103 -10.07 2.89 8.08
C GLY A 103 -10.91 4.11 7.74
N LEU A 104 -12.21 3.89 7.54
CA LEU A 104 -13.25 4.91 7.51
C LEU A 104 -14.06 4.84 8.82
N PRO A 105 -14.93 5.83 9.14
CA PRO A 105 -15.66 5.83 10.41
C PRO A 105 -16.46 4.55 10.69
N ASP A 106 -17.11 4.00 9.66
CA ASP A 106 -18.01 2.85 9.79
C ASP A 106 -17.50 1.58 9.09
N SER A 107 -16.34 1.63 8.45
CA SER A 107 -15.82 0.52 7.65
C SER A 107 -14.29 0.54 7.55
N GLN A 108 -13.71 -0.56 7.06
CA GLN A 108 -12.27 -0.68 6.84
C GLN A 108 -12.02 -1.57 5.63
N ILE A 109 -11.02 -1.22 4.84
CA ILE A 109 -10.44 -2.12 3.84
C ILE A 109 -9.03 -2.53 4.23
N SER A 110 -8.69 -3.79 3.94
CA SER A 110 -7.34 -4.33 4.09
C SER A 110 -6.96 -5.15 2.86
N ILE A 111 -5.75 -4.93 2.36
CA ILE A 111 -5.16 -5.63 1.22
C ILE A 111 -3.87 -6.25 1.72
N ILE A 112 -3.76 -7.56 1.56
CA ILE A 112 -2.52 -8.27 1.88
C ILE A 112 -1.76 -8.51 0.57
N PHE A 113 -0.55 -7.96 0.51
CA PHE A 113 0.42 -8.22 -0.54
C PHE A 113 1.29 -9.40 -0.08
N PRO A 114 1.16 -10.60 -0.69
CA PRO A 114 2.14 -11.65 -0.50
C PRO A 114 3.50 -11.22 -1.05
N ARG A 115 4.56 -11.92 -0.67
CA ARG A 115 5.96 -11.59 -0.99
C ARG A 115 6.17 -11.13 -2.44
N ASP A 116 5.67 -11.91 -3.39
CA ASP A 116 5.88 -11.67 -4.82
C ASP A 116 5.22 -10.35 -5.28
N ARG A 117 4.10 -10.01 -4.64
CA ARG A 117 3.34 -8.78 -4.90
C ARG A 117 3.92 -7.58 -4.16
N VAL A 118 4.58 -7.77 -3.02
CA VAL A 118 5.36 -6.70 -2.35
C VAL A 118 6.46 -6.21 -3.28
N LEU A 119 7.17 -7.12 -3.97
CA LEU A 119 8.19 -6.75 -4.94
C LEU A 119 7.61 -6.02 -6.14
N LEU A 120 6.45 -6.46 -6.65
CA LEU A 120 5.76 -5.79 -7.74
C LEU A 120 5.33 -4.38 -7.33
N LEU A 121 4.69 -4.24 -6.16
CA LEU A 121 4.26 -2.95 -5.63
C LEU A 121 5.46 -1.99 -5.49
N ALA A 122 6.57 -2.45 -4.90
CA ALA A 122 7.77 -1.64 -4.76
C ALA A 122 8.28 -1.14 -6.13
N ARG A 123 8.33 -2.01 -7.15
CA ARG A 123 8.73 -1.63 -8.52
C ARG A 123 7.78 -0.60 -9.14
N THR A 124 6.47 -0.79 -8.97
CA THR A 124 5.46 0.17 -9.45
C THR A 124 5.64 1.53 -8.79
N LEU A 125 5.87 1.59 -7.47
CA LEU A 125 6.14 2.86 -6.80
C LEU A 125 7.46 3.48 -7.27
N THR A 126 8.51 2.70 -7.54
CA THR A 126 9.75 3.22 -8.15
C THR A 126 9.49 3.87 -9.51
N GLN A 127 8.66 3.25 -10.36
CA GLN A 127 8.31 3.81 -11.67
C GLN A 127 7.59 5.14 -11.54
N ILE A 128 6.57 5.20 -10.68
CA ILE A 128 5.84 6.44 -10.36
C ILE A 128 6.78 7.55 -9.87
N LEU A 129 7.73 7.18 -9.01
CA LEU A 129 8.70 8.14 -8.47
C LEU A 129 9.66 8.67 -9.54
N ASN A 130 10.04 7.85 -10.54
CA ASN A 130 11.05 8.19 -11.56
C ASN A 130 10.48 8.78 -12.87
N GLU A 131 9.19 8.61 -13.18
CA GLU A 131 8.59 9.08 -14.46
C GLU A 131 8.67 10.61 -14.69
N GLU A 132 8.99 11.42 -13.67
CA GLU A 132 9.20 12.86 -13.83
C GLU A 132 10.62 13.26 -14.27
N ASP A 133 11.65 12.47 -13.95
CA ASP A 133 13.03 12.80 -14.32
C ASP A 133 13.26 12.75 -15.84
N SER A 134 12.41 12.03 -16.57
CA SER A 134 12.54 11.82 -18.01
C SER A 134 11.89 12.89 -18.88
N VAL A 135 11.17 13.86 -18.29
CA VAL A 135 10.47 14.90 -19.07
C VAL A 135 10.88 16.34 -18.71
N ALA A 136 11.97 16.47 -17.94
CA ALA A 136 12.68 17.71 -17.69
C ALA A 136 13.93 17.89 -18.57
N GLN A 137 14.14 17.05 -19.59
CA GLN A 137 15.20 17.16 -20.60
C GLN A 137 14.67 17.59 -21.96
#